data_AF-A0A085LKZ9-F1
#
_entry.id   AF-A0A085LKZ9-F1
#
_cell.length_a   1.000
_cell.length_b   1.000
_cell.length_c   1.000
_cell.angle_alpha   90.00
_cell.angle_beta   90.00
_cell.angle_gamma   90.00
#
_symmetry.space_group_name_H-M   'P 1'
#
loop_
_entity.id
_entity.type
_entity.pdbx_description
1 polymer ?
#
loop_
_entity_poly.entity_id
_entity_poly.type
_entity_poly.pdbx_seq_one_letter_code
_entity_poly.pdbx_strand_id
1 'polypeptide(L)'
;MSPSCCTSCLIEVITFIDLAGHEKYLKTTIFGMTGHRPDYCMLLIGGNAGAVGMAKEHLGLALALNLPVFVVVTKIDMCPSNVLERSVKMLTKLLKSPGCRKFPIMVQSASDAVRSAYNFASER
;
A
#
# COMPACT_ATOMS: atom_id res chain seq x y z
N MET A 1 9.87 44.25 10.65
CA MET A 1 10.18 42.90 10.13
C MET A 1 9.21 41.91 10.78
N SER A 2 8.22 41.44 10.03
CA SER A 2 7.49 40.21 10.33
C SER A 2 7.09 39.56 8.99
N PRO A 3 7.68 38.42 8.63
CA PRO A 3 7.34 37.69 7.41
C PRO A 3 6.23 36.69 7.74
N SER A 4 4.98 36.95 7.36
CA SER A 4 3.88 36.02 7.63
C SER A 4 2.84 35.86 6.50
N CYS A 5 3.17 36.24 5.26
CA CYS A 5 2.20 36.18 4.14
C CYS A 5 2.70 35.48 2.86
N CYS A 6 3.73 34.64 2.95
CA CYS A 6 4.18 33.83 1.81
C CYS A 6 4.27 32.34 2.18
N THR A 7 3.15 31.71 2.55
CA THR A 7 3.06 30.25 2.43
C THR A 7 2.50 29.98 1.04
N SER A 8 3.43 29.92 0.09
CA SER A 8 3.25 29.56 -1.31
C SER A 8 2.24 28.41 -1.47
N CYS A 9 1.34 28.53 -2.44
CA CYS A 9 0.65 27.37 -3.01
C CYS A 9 1.71 26.36 -3.48
N LEU A 10 2.09 25.42 -2.62
CA LEU A 10 3.02 24.36 -2.97
C LEU A 10 2.23 23.34 -3.79
N ILE A 11 2.45 23.35 -5.09
CA ILE A 11 1.96 22.31 -5.98
C ILE A 11 2.87 21.11 -5.76
N GLU A 12 2.49 20.20 -4.87
CA GLU A 12 3.16 18.91 -4.76
C GLU A 12 2.69 18.01 -5.92
N VAL A 13 3.62 17.67 -6.81
CA VAL A 13 3.34 16.79 -7.95
C VAL A 13 3.39 15.35 -7.47
N ILE A 14 2.26 14.66 -7.52
CA ILE A 14 2.16 13.24 -7.17
C ILE A 14 2.28 12.41 -8.45
N THR A 15 3.29 11.54 -8.51
CA THR A 15 3.49 10.63 -9.63
C THR A 15 2.97 9.24 -9.29
N PHE A 16 2.08 8.71 -10.12
CA PHE A 16 1.59 7.35 -10.01
C PHE A 16 2.30 6.46 -11.03
N ILE A 17 2.76 5.29 -10.57
CA ILE A 17 3.44 4.31 -11.39
C ILE A 17 2.64 3.01 -11.30
N ASP A 18 1.99 2.63 -12.39
CA ASP A 18 1.28 1.36 -12.49
C ASP A 18 2.25 0.27 -12.96
N LEU A 19 2.22 -0.88 -12.29
CA LEU A 19 3.13 -2.00 -12.52
C LEU A 19 2.35 -3.28 -12.78
N ALA A 20 2.92 -4.17 -13.60
CA ALA A 20 2.24 -5.37 -14.03
C ALA A 20 2.00 -6.36 -12.88
N GLY A 21 0.76 -6.86 -12.76
CA GLY A 21 0.34 -7.80 -11.72
C GLY A 21 0.52 -9.28 -12.05
N HIS A 22 0.93 -9.63 -13.28
CA HIS A 22 1.04 -11.00 -13.74
C HIS A 22 2.47 -11.53 -13.61
N GLU A 23 2.63 -12.79 -13.20
CA GLU A 23 3.93 -13.46 -13.00
C GLU A 23 4.92 -13.33 -14.18
N LYS A 24 4.43 -13.39 -15.43
CA LYS A 24 5.24 -13.24 -16.64
C LYS A 24 5.97 -11.90 -16.71
N TYR A 25 5.41 -10.86 -16.09
CA TYR A 25 5.93 -9.49 -16.12
C TYR A 25 6.57 -9.07 -14.80
N LEU A 26 6.82 -10.01 -13.88
CA LEU A 26 7.45 -9.72 -12.59
C LEU A 26 8.80 -8.99 -12.73
N LYS A 27 9.60 -9.37 -13.74
CA LYS A 27 10.88 -8.69 -14.03
C LYS A 27 10.66 -7.20 -14.31
N THR A 28 9.65 -6.87 -15.11
CA THR A 28 9.30 -5.48 -15.44
C THR A 28 8.88 -4.71 -14.21
N THR A 29 8.10 -5.33 -13.31
CA THR A 29 7.72 -4.74 -12.01
C THR A 29 8.95 -4.45 -11.15
N ILE A 30 9.91 -5.38 -11.06
CA ILE A 30 11.17 -5.17 -10.31
C ILE A 30 11.96 -3.98 -10.88
N PHE A 31 12.08 -3.90 -12.22
CA PHE A 31 12.74 -2.77 -12.88
C PHE A 31 12.00 -1.45 -12.63
N GLY A 32 10.67 -1.45 -12.64
CA GLY A 32 9.86 -0.28 -12.35
C GLY A 32 10.02 0.20 -10.90
N MET A 33 9.94 -0.71 -9.92
CA MET A 33 10.10 -0.36 -8.50
C MET A 33 11.51 0.11 -8.17
N THR A 34 12.54 -0.55 -8.72
CA THR A 34 13.94 -0.20 -8.44
C THR A 34 14.39 1.04 -9.21
N GLY A 35 13.95 1.18 -10.46
CA GLY A 35 14.37 2.25 -11.37
C GLY A 35 13.72 3.60 -11.04
N HIS A 36 12.43 3.61 -10.72
CA HIS A 36 11.73 4.85 -10.35
C HIS A 36 11.85 5.20 -8.86
N ARG A 37 12.20 4.23 -8.00
CA ARG A 37 12.37 4.40 -6.55
C ARG A 37 11.18 5.16 -5.91
N PRO A 38 9.98 4.56 -5.91
CA PRO A 38 8.80 5.21 -5.36
C PRO A 38 8.92 5.39 -3.84
N ASP A 39 8.30 6.43 -3.29
CA ASP A 39 8.29 6.66 -1.84
C ASP A 39 7.32 5.73 -1.09
N TYR A 40 6.26 5.30 -1.76
CA TYR A 40 5.21 4.45 -1.20
C TYR A 40 4.79 3.36 -2.18
N CYS A 41 4.35 2.22 -1.66
CA CYS A 41 3.79 1.14 -2.46
C CYS A 41 2.31 0.92 -2.12
N MET A 42 1.46 1.03 -3.14
CA MET A 42 0.04 0.70 -3.04
C MET A 42 -0.18 -0.75 -3.49
N LEU A 43 -0.62 -1.61 -2.58
CA LEU A 43 -0.95 -3.01 -2.90
C LEU A 43 -2.46 -3.17 -3.06
N LEU A 44 -2.92 -3.25 -4.31
CA LEU A 44 -4.32 -3.49 -4.66
C LEU A 44 -4.66 -4.98 -4.49
N ILE A 45 -5.66 -5.30 -3.67
CA ILE A 45 -6.12 -6.66 -3.43
C ILE A 45 -7.61 -6.76 -3.71
N GLY A 46 -8.04 -7.78 -4.46
CA GLY A 46 -9.47 -8.06 -4.67
C GLY A 46 -10.11 -8.63 -3.40
N GLY A 47 -11.25 -8.08 -2.98
CA GLY A 47 -11.98 -8.54 -1.81
C GLY A 47 -12.43 -10.01 -1.88
N ASN A 48 -12.60 -10.56 -3.09
CA ASN A 48 -13.06 -11.93 -3.32
C ASN A 48 -11.97 -13.01 -3.14
N ALA A 49 -10.71 -12.69 -3.41
CA ALA A 49 -9.61 -13.66 -3.48
C ALA A 49 -8.56 -13.46 -2.37
N GLY A 50 -8.44 -12.24 -1.84
CA GLY A 50 -7.40 -11.89 -0.87
C GLY A 50 -5.98 -11.88 -1.47
N ALA A 51 -4.94 -11.85 -0.61
CA ALA A 51 -3.53 -11.85 -1.05
C ALA A 51 -3.01 -13.27 -1.37
N VAL A 52 -3.21 -13.70 -2.62
CA VAL A 52 -2.74 -14.98 -3.15
C VAL A 52 -1.77 -14.76 -4.32
N GLY A 53 -0.76 -15.63 -4.45
CA GLY A 53 0.20 -15.61 -5.55
C GLY A 53 1.03 -14.32 -5.59
N MET A 54 0.92 -13.60 -6.71
CA MET A 54 1.71 -12.39 -7.02
C MET A 54 1.59 -11.28 -5.98
N ALA A 55 0.46 -11.17 -5.28
CA ALA A 55 0.31 -10.18 -4.20
C ALA A 55 1.35 -10.37 -3.08
N LYS A 56 1.74 -11.61 -2.78
CA LYS A 56 2.78 -11.92 -1.78
C LYS A 56 4.17 -11.60 -2.30
N GLU A 57 4.44 -11.92 -3.57
CA GLU A 57 5.69 -11.58 -4.23
C GLU A 57 5.90 -10.05 -4.27
N HIS A 58 4.89 -9.30 -4.68
CA HIS A 58 4.94 -7.83 -4.71
C HIS A 58 5.12 -7.23 -3.32
N LEU A 59 4.47 -7.80 -2.30
CA LEU A 59 4.71 -7.40 -0.92
C LEU A 59 6.16 -7.71 -0.49
N GLY A 60 6.70 -8.87 -0.85
CA GLY A 60 8.08 -9.24 -0.59
C GLY A 60 9.07 -8.27 -1.22
N LEU A 61 8.84 -7.87 -2.48
CA LEU A 61 9.64 -6.86 -3.18
C LEU A 61 9.55 -5.50 -2.50
N ALA A 62 8.36 -5.05 -2.12
CA ALA A 62 8.20 -3.77 -1.44
C ALA A 62 8.92 -3.75 -0.09
N LEU A 63 8.85 -4.84 0.69
CA LEU A 63 9.59 -4.99 1.94
C LEU A 63 11.10 -5.06 1.72
N ALA A 64 11.57 -5.76 0.69
CA ALA A 64 13.00 -5.84 0.35
C ALA A 64 13.57 -4.47 -0.05
N LEU A 65 12.76 -3.62 -0.67
CA LEU A 65 13.11 -2.25 -1.02
C LEU A 65 12.87 -1.25 0.14
N ASN A 66 12.46 -1.72 1.32
CA ASN A 66 12.09 -0.92 2.49
C ASN A 66 11.03 0.16 2.19
N LEU A 67 10.10 -0.16 1.28
CA LEU A 67 9.02 0.74 0.92
C LEU A 67 7.86 0.61 1.92
N PRO A 68 7.33 1.72 2.45
CA PRO A 68 6.08 1.70 3.21
C PRO A 68 4.92 1.25 2.29
N VAL A 69 4.19 0.22 2.74
CA VAL A 69 3.11 -0.41 1.98
C VAL A 69 1.76 -0.13 2.60
N PHE A 70 0.81 0.32 1.80
CA PHE A 70 -0.60 0.40 2.18
C PHE A 70 -1.42 -0.52 1.27
N VAL A 71 -2.33 -1.27 1.88
CA VAL A 71 -3.13 -2.28 1.17
C VAL A 71 -4.53 -1.72 0.95
N VAL A 72 -4.99 -1.74 -0.30
CA VAL A 72 -6.32 -1.28 -0.67
C VAL A 72 -7.13 -2.48 -1.13
N VAL A 73 -8.23 -2.76 -0.43
CA VAL A 73 -9.17 -3.82 -0.79
C VAL A 73 -10.19 -3.27 -1.78
N THR A 74 -10.21 -3.83 -2.98
CA THR A 74 -11.05 -3.40 -4.10
C THR A 74 -12.12 -4.45 -4.43
N LYS A 75 -13.05 -4.11 -5.34
CA LYS A 75 -14.13 -5.00 -5.79
C LYS A 75 -15.01 -5.50 -4.64
N ILE A 76 -15.27 -4.63 -3.66
CA ILE A 76 -16.09 -4.96 -2.47
C ILE A 76 -17.57 -5.09 -2.83
N ASP A 77 -17.99 -4.52 -3.95
CA ASP A 77 -19.33 -4.57 -4.52
C ASP A 77 -19.73 -5.99 -4.94
N MET A 78 -18.79 -6.78 -5.46
CA MET A 78 -19.04 -8.15 -5.95
C MET A 78 -18.84 -9.22 -4.87
N CYS A 79 -18.37 -8.84 -3.68
CA CYS A 79 -17.93 -9.79 -2.65
C CYS A 79 -18.97 -9.89 -1.52
N PRO A 80 -19.44 -11.09 -1.16
CA PRO A 80 -20.29 -11.25 0.01
C PRO A 80 -19.51 -10.95 1.30
N SER A 81 -20.18 -10.40 2.30
CA SER A 81 -19.57 -9.89 3.53
C SER A 81 -18.70 -10.91 4.26
N ASN A 82 -19.13 -12.18 4.28
CA ASN A 82 -18.39 -13.29 4.89
C ASN A 82 -17.02 -13.55 4.22
N VAL A 83 -16.93 -13.38 2.88
CA VAL A 83 -15.68 -13.56 2.13
C VAL A 83 -14.79 -12.35 2.34
N LEU A 84 -15.35 -11.13 2.33
CA LEU A 84 -14.60 -9.90 2.59
C LEU A 84 -13.93 -9.94 3.97
N GLU A 85 -14.68 -10.31 5.02
CA GLU A 85 -14.13 -10.46 6.37
C GLU A 85 -13.00 -11.50 6.43
N ARG A 86 -13.16 -12.61 5.72
CA ARG A 86 -12.13 -13.66 5.63
C ARG A 86 -10.86 -13.13 4.95
N SER A 87 -11.01 -12.40 3.85
CA SER A 87 -9.92 -11.76 3.13
C SER A 87 -9.17 -10.75 4.00
N VAL A 88 -9.89 -9.87 4.72
CA VAL A 88 -9.29 -8.90 5.65
C VAL A 88 -8.57 -9.59 6.81
N LYS A 89 -9.15 -10.64 7.40
CA LYS A 89 -8.50 -11.45 8.44
C LYS A 89 -7.22 -12.12 7.92
N MET A 90 -7.24 -12.63 6.69
CA MET A 90 -6.06 -13.24 6.05
C MET A 90 -4.96 -12.20 5.80
N LEU A 91 -5.32 -11.03 5.26
CA LEU A 91 -4.38 -9.92 5.05
C LEU A 91 -3.73 -9.46 6.36
N THR A 92 -4.53 -9.31 7.41
CA THR A 92 -4.06 -8.92 8.75
C THR A 92 -3.06 -9.93 9.30
N LYS A 93 -3.34 -11.24 9.16
CA LYS A 93 -2.42 -12.31 9.56
C LYS A 93 -1.12 -12.29 8.75
N LEU A 94 -1.23 -12.04 7.45
CA LEU A 94 -0.09 -11.99 6.55
C LEU A 94 0.86 -10.83 6.90
N LEU A 95 0.32 -9.63 7.14
CA LEU A 95 1.13 -8.46 7.53
C LEU A 95 1.77 -8.61 8.92
N LYS A 96 1.11 -9.32 9.85
CA LYS A 96 1.65 -9.64 11.17
C LYS A 96 2.60 -10.84 11.18
N SER A 97 2.70 -11.58 10.07
CA SER A 97 3.54 -12.77 9.97
C SER A 97 5.03 -12.42 10.15
N PRO A 98 5.88 -13.38 10.57
CA PRO A 98 7.29 -13.12 10.85
C PRO A 98 8.09 -12.59 9.64
N GLY A 99 7.58 -12.76 8.41
CA GLY A 99 8.19 -12.24 7.20
C GLY A 99 7.88 -10.77 6.91
N CYS A 100 6.82 -10.20 7.49
CA CYS A 100 6.43 -8.79 7.28
C CYS A 100 6.66 -7.95 8.54
N ARG A 101 6.35 -8.49 9.73
CA ARG A 101 6.48 -7.82 11.05
C ARG A 101 5.87 -6.40 11.08
N LYS A 102 4.83 -6.14 10.29
CA LYS A 102 4.12 -4.86 10.28
C LYS A 102 2.88 -4.94 11.16
N PHE A 103 2.51 -3.80 11.75
CA PHE A 103 1.27 -3.67 12.50
C PHE A 103 0.21 -2.98 11.63
N PRO A 104 -0.70 -3.72 10.99
CA PRO A 104 -1.69 -3.12 10.11
C PRO A 104 -2.72 -2.30 10.88
N ILE A 105 -2.95 -1.07 10.43
CA ILE A 105 -4.04 -0.20 10.88
C ILE A 105 -5.17 -0.30 9.87
N MET A 106 -6.37 -0.64 10.33
CA MET A 106 -7.55 -0.63 9.47
C MET A 106 -8.05 0.81 9.32
N VAL A 107 -8.12 1.28 8.08
CA VAL A 107 -8.61 2.62 7.74
C VAL A 107 -10.04 2.48 7.22
N GLN A 108 -11.01 3.05 7.94
CA GLN A 108 -12.42 3.01 7.57
C GLN A 108 -13.02 4.40 7.32
N SER A 109 -12.43 5.44 7.89
CA SER A 109 -12.86 6.83 7.73
C SER A 109 -11.76 7.72 7.16
N ALA A 110 -12.15 8.88 6.62
CA ALA A 110 -11.20 9.89 6.15
C ALA A 110 -10.30 10.40 7.30
N SER A 111 -10.84 10.52 8.52
CA SER A 111 -10.06 10.87 9.70
C SER A 111 -9.01 9.81 10.05
N ASP A 112 -9.32 8.53 9.88
CA ASP A 112 -8.35 7.45 10.11
C ASP A 112 -7.26 7.48 9.05
N ALA A 113 -7.59 7.84 7.80
CA ALA A 113 -6.63 7.96 6.72
C ALA A 113 -5.61 9.07 7.02
N VAL A 114 -6.07 10.24 7.45
CA VAL A 114 -5.19 11.36 7.85
C VAL A 114 -4.30 10.96 9.03
N ARG A 115 -4.87 10.37 10.08
CA ARG A 115 -4.11 9.90 11.25
C ARG A 115 -3.09 8.82 10.88
N SER A 116 -3.46 7.90 10.01
CA SER A 116 -2.57 6.84 9.56
C SER A 116 -1.44 7.43 8.73
N ALA A 117 -1.72 8.37 7.83
CA ALA A 117 -0.72 9.05 7.00
C ALA A 117 0.37 9.75 7.83
N TYR A 118 0.00 10.45 8.90
CA TYR A 118 0.98 11.06 9.81
C TYR A 118 1.93 10.04 10.45
N ASN A 119 1.43 8.85 10.77
CA ASN A 119 2.23 7.79 11.40
C ASN A 119 2.94 6.88 10.38
N PHE A 120 2.56 6.96 9.11
CA PHE A 120 2.99 6.03 8.06
C PHE A 120 4.46 6.20 7.66
N ALA A 121 4.99 7.41 7.79
CA ALA A 121 6.36 7.76 7.43
C ALA A 121 7.33 7.85 8.64
N SER A 122 6.87 7.55 9.86
CA SER A 122 7.60 7.87 11.10
C SER A 122 8.76 6.91 11.45
N GLU A 123 9.12 5.96 10.59
CA GLU A 123 10.33 5.15 10.75
C GLU A 123 11.35 5.53 9.67
N ARG A 124 12.01 6.68 9.88
CA ARG A 124 13.37 6.93 9.39
C ARG A 124 14.32 6.95 10.57
#